data_AF-A0A958GLP6-F1
#
_entry.id   AF-A0A958GLP6-F1
#
_cell.length_a   1.000
_cell.length_b   1.000
_cell.length_c   1.000
_cell.angle_alpha   90.00
_cell.angle_beta   90.00
_cell.angle_gamma   90.00
#
_symmetry.space_group_name_H-M   'P 1'
#
loop_
_entity.id
_entity.type
_entity.pdbx_description
1 polymer ?
#
loop_
_entity_poly.entity_id
_entity_poly.type
_entity_poly.pdbx_seq_one_letter_code
_entity_poly.pdbx_strand_id
1 'polypeptide(L)'
;RLDPVIGRDKEIMRIIEILSRRTKNNPILIGEPGTGKTAVVEGLAQRMAKGDVPESLKDKELVLLDLGLLLAGTKYRGEFEDRLKRIMKEVEASEGKVVMFIDEIHTLIGAGSSSDGSMDAANMLKPALARGEFRAIGATTLNEYQKHFEKDPALVRRFQPVYVNEPSLEDTIAILRGLKHKYELYHGVQITDDAILSAVNLSSRYITNRYLPDKAVDLIDEAASALKISLENKPAELEEAHRKIMRLEVEKEALAKDVDAGVTKAKDRLKKINEEIADLKEGTKELELKWTNEKNILTEIAKLKEAQESLKLEADQAQLDGDLGKVAEIVYGKIPLNEKEMQKASKKLLRIQRDHRILREEVNDEDIAKVVAKWTGVPVTRMLEEETSKLA
;
A
#
# COMPACT_ATOMS: atom_id res chain seq x y z
N ARG A 1 -4.31 -8.07 -9.17
CA ARG A 1 -2.88 -7.68 -9.30
C ARG A 1 -2.26 -7.86 -7.94
N LEU A 2 -1.25 -8.74 -7.81
CA LEU A 2 -0.59 -9.03 -6.54
C LEU A 2 0.75 -8.29 -6.49
N ASP A 3 1.21 -7.95 -5.29
CA ASP A 3 2.50 -7.30 -5.11
C ASP A 3 3.67 -8.25 -5.29
N PRO A 4 4.81 -7.77 -5.82
CA PRO A 4 6.00 -8.61 -5.87
C PRO A 4 6.36 -9.02 -4.44
N VAL A 5 6.63 -10.31 -4.26
CA VAL A 5 7.00 -10.87 -2.95
C VAL A 5 8.51 -11.06 -2.94
N ILE A 6 9.19 -10.39 -2.01
CA ILE A 6 10.64 -10.40 -1.87
C ILE A 6 11.03 -11.05 -0.54
N GLY A 7 12.06 -11.90 -0.55
CA GLY A 7 12.68 -12.44 0.67
C GLY A 7 11.87 -13.51 1.41
N ARG A 8 10.83 -14.09 0.80
CA ARG A 8 9.96 -15.12 1.41
C ARG A 8 10.05 -16.50 0.77
N ASP A 9 11.12 -16.77 0.01
CA ASP A 9 11.26 -18.03 -0.74
C ASP A 9 11.30 -19.26 0.15
N LYS A 10 11.90 -19.17 1.35
CA LYS A 10 11.98 -20.29 2.29
C LYS A 10 10.60 -20.69 2.81
N GLU A 11 9.79 -19.71 3.18
CA GLU A 11 8.43 -19.92 3.66
C GLU A 11 7.52 -20.43 2.54
N ILE A 12 7.62 -19.87 1.33
CA ILE A 12 6.86 -20.32 0.16
C ILE A 12 7.20 -21.77 -0.18
N MET A 13 8.50 -22.11 -0.26
CA MET A 13 8.94 -23.49 -0.52
C MET A 13 8.46 -24.44 0.58
N ARG A 14 8.50 -24.00 1.84
CA ARG A 14 8.00 -24.80 2.97
C ARG A 14 6.49 -25.07 2.86
N ILE A 15 5.71 -24.10 2.43
CA ILE A 15 4.27 -24.28 2.18
C ILE A 15 4.05 -25.31 1.06
N ILE A 16 4.79 -25.21 -0.05
CA ILE A 16 4.73 -26.15 -1.18
C ILE A 16 5.03 -27.59 -0.73
N GLU A 17 6.10 -27.77 0.07
CA GLU A 17 6.46 -29.06 0.67
C GLU A 17 5.29 -29.63 1.48
N ILE A 18 4.70 -28.82 2.36
CA ILE A 18 3.62 -29.24 3.24
C ILE A 18 2.38 -29.63 2.44
N LEU A 19 1.94 -28.79 1.50
CA LEU A 19 0.78 -29.07 0.65
C LEU A 19 0.94 -30.35 -0.19
N SER A 20 2.18 -30.74 -0.48
CA SER A 20 2.51 -31.96 -1.22
C SER A 20 2.52 -33.23 -0.35
N ARG A 21 2.41 -33.11 0.97
CA ARG A 21 2.40 -34.27 1.88
C ARG A 21 1.10 -35.07 1.78
N ARG A 22 1.20 -36.35 2.14
CA ARG A 22 0.05 -37.27 2.27
C ARG A 22 -0.71 -37.07 3.59
N THR A 23 -0.02 -36.65 4.65
CA THR A 23 -0.57 -36.35 5.98
C THR A 23 0.05 -35.06 6.53
N LYS A 24 -0.66 -34.37 7.43
CA LYS A 24 -0.27 -33.02 7.91
C LYS A 24 0.03 -32.08 6.75
N ASN A 25 -0.90 -32.02 5.82
CA ASN A 25 -0.76 -31.35 4.52
C ASN A 25 -1.43 -29.98 4.48
N ASN A 26 -1.86 -29.45 5.63
CA ASN A 26 -2.36 -28.09 5.77
C ASN A 26 -1.30 -27.24 6.46
N PRO A 27 -0.67 -26.28 5.80
CA PRO A 27 0.24 -25.35 6.46
C PRO A 27 -0.53 -24.36 7.33
N ILE A 28 0.04 -23.98 8.47
CA ILE A 28 -0.44 -22.86 9.28
C ILE A 28 0.69 -21.87 9.49
N LEU A 29 0.54 -20.68 8.93
CA LEU A 29 1.47 -19.57 9.04
C LEU A 29 1.30 -18.91 10.40
N ILE A 30 2.37 -18.91 11.19
CA ILE A 30 2.40 -18.38 12.54
C ILE A 30 3.36 -17.21 12.58
N GLY A 31 2.86 -16.02 12.87
CA GLY A 31 3.65 -14.81 12.94
C GLY A 31 2.81 -13.65 13.45
N GLU A 32 3.47 -12.58 13.89
CA GLU A 32 2.78 -11.39 14.38
C GLU A 32 2.07 -10.63 13.24
N PRO A 33 1.09 -9.75 13.53
CA PRO A 33 0.49 -8.89 12.53
C PRO A 33 1.53 -8.02 11.83
N GLY A 34 1.43 -7.88 10.51
CA GLY A 34 2.36 -7.06 9.72
C GLY A 34 3.67 -7.75 9.30
N THR A 35 3.95 -8.99 9.73
CA THR A 35 5.17 -9.71 9.27
C THR A 35 5.10 -10.20 7.82
N GLY A 36 3.93 -10.10 7.15
CA GLY A 36 3.77 -10.50 5.76
C GLY A 36 3.29 -11.94 5.55
N LYS A 37 2.50 -12.50 6.47
CA LYS A 37 1.87 -13.83 6.30
C LYS A 37 1.07 -13.92 4.99
N THR A 38 0.25 -12.91 4.69
CA THR A 38 -0.52 -12.83 3.45
C THR A 38 0.39 -12.73 2.22
N ALA A 39 1.46 -11.95 2.29
CA ALA A 39 2.44 -11.84 1.21
C ALA A 39 3.10 -13.20 0.88
N VAL A 40 3.38 -14.05 1.87
CA VAL A 40 3.87 -15.42 1.63
C VAL A 40 2.86 -16.22 0.78
N VAL A 41 1.57 -16.10 1.06
CA VAL A 41 0.50 -16.79 0.32
C VAL A 41 0.30 -16.22 -1.07
N GLU A 42 0.37 -14.90 -1.22
CA GLU A 42 0.37 -14.24 -2.54
C GLU A 42 1.57 -14.66 -3.39
N GLY A 43 2.74 -14.84 -2.77
CA GLY A 43 3.94 -15.35 -3.43
C GLY A 43 3.77 -16.79 -3.90
N LEU A 44 3.10 -17.63 -3.12
CA LEU A 44 2.68 -18.96 -3.59
C LEU A 44 1.73 -18.85 -4.79
N ALA A 45 0.73 -17.97 -4.73
CA ALA A 45 -0.23 -17.77 -5.84
C ALA A 45 0.49 -17.38 -7.14
N GLN A 46 1.48 -16.47 -7.04
CA GLN A 46 2.30 -16.06 -8.18
C GLN A 46 3.12 -17.21 -8.77
N ARG A 47 3.70 -18.07 -7.94
CA ARG A 47 4.43 -19.26 -8.41
C ARG A 47 3.51 -20.27 -9.06
N MET A 48 2.32 -20.51 -8.48
CA MET A 48 1.30 -21.39 -9.07
C MET A 48 0.88 -20.89 -10.46
N ALA A 49 0.60 -19.59 -10.60
CA ALA A 49 0.22 -18.98 -11.88
C ALA A 49 1.33 -19.07 -12.94
N LYS A 50 2.61 -19.01 -12.54
CA LYS A 50 3.77 -19.17 -13.44
C LYS A 50 4.11 -20.63 -13.75
N GLY A 51 3.44 -21.59 -13.11
CA GLY A 51 3.78 -23.01 -13.20
C GLY A 51 5.08 -23.38 -12.48
N ASP A 52 5.63 -22.50 -11.64
CA ASP A 52 6.84 -22.73 -10.82
C ASP A 52 6.47 -23.44 -9.51
N VAL A 53 5.74 -24.54 -9.64
CA VAL A 53 5.30 -25.41 -8.55
C VAL A 53 5.30 -26.88 -9.03
N PRO A 54 5.37 -27.86 -8.12
CA PRO A 54 5.23 -29.26 -8.49
C PRO A 54 3.90 -29.55 -9.20
N GLU A 55 3.87 -30.60 -10.02
CA GLU A 55 2.66 -31.06 -10.73
C GLU A 55 1.44 -31.24 -9.82
N SER A 56 1.66 -31.62 -8.56
CA SER A 56 0.61 -31.75 -7.55
C SER A 56 -0.14 -30.44 -7.21
N LEU A 57 0.36 -29.29 -7.66
CA LEU A 57 -0.17 -27.94 -7.41
C LEU A 57 -0.48 -27.13 -8.68
N LYS A 58 -0.03 -27.56 -9.89
CA LYS A 58 -0.16 -26.75 -11.12
C LYS A 58 -1.60 -26.46 -11.54
N ASP A 59 -2.52 -27.39 -11.31
CA ASP A 59 -3.93 -27.26 -11.68
C ASP A 59 -4.84 -26.93 -10.48
N LYS A 60 -4.27 -26.35 -9.43
CA LYS A 60 -5.02 -26.00 -8.22
C LYS A 60 -5.31 -24.51 -8.17
N GLU A 61 -6.47 -24.18 -7.63
CA GLU A 61 -6.88 -22.82 -7.36
C GLU A 61 -6.61 -22.49 -5.89
N LEU A 62 -5.98 -21.35 -5.65
CA LEU A 62 -5.76 -20.80 -4.31
C LEU A 62 -6.80 -19.71 -4.06
N VAL A 63 -7.70 -19.94 -3.10
CA VAL A 63 -8.88 -19.09 -2.86
C VAL A 63 -8.83 -18.52 -1.45
N LEU A 64 -8.94 -17.20 -1.30
CA LEU A 64 -9.07 -16.54 -0.01
C LEU A 64 -10.50 -16.69 0.52
N LEU A 65 -10.64 -17.14 1.76
CA LEU A 65 -11.89 -17.12 2.51
C LEU A 65 -11.99 -15.82 3.33
N ASP A 66 -12.79 -14.87 2.85
CA ASP A 66 -13.07 -13.63 3.57
C ASP A 66 -14.19 -13.83 4.60
N LEU A 67 -13.82 -13.82 5.88
CA LEU A 67 -14.77 -13.96 6.99
C LEU A 67 -15.67 -12.75 7.14
N GLY A 68 -15.20 -11.55 6.80
CA GLY A 68 -15.99 -10.33 6.84
C GLY A 68 -17.16 -10.37 5.86
N LEU A 69 -16.93 -10.86 4.63
CA LEU A 69 -17.99 -11.08 3.65
C LEU A 69 -19.01 -12.13 4.09
N LEU A 70 -18.57 -13.17 4.82
CA LEU A 70 -19.49 -14.17 5.35
C LEU A 70 -20.40 -13.62 6.43
N LEU A 71 -19.87 -12.75 7.30
CA LEU A 71 -20.61 -12.09 8.37
C LEU A 71 -21.51 -10.96 7.85
N ALA A 72 -21.12 -10.29 6.77
CA ALA A 72 -21.87 -9.20 6.18
C ALA A 72 -23.30 -9.63 5.79
N GLY A 73 -24.28 -8.87 6.29
CA GLY A 73 -25.70 -9.10 6.02
C GLY A 73 -26.29 -10.34 6.70
N THR A 74 -25.57 -11.01 7.60
CA THR A 74 -26.15 -12.05 8.45
C THR A 74 -26.81 -11.41 9.67
N LYS A 75 -28.11 -11.68 9.88
CA LYS A 75 -28.84 -11.21 11.07
C LYS A 75 -28.78 -12.25 12.20
N TYR A 76 -28.54 -13.51 11.83
CA TYR A 76 -28.57 -14.65 12.73
C TYR A 76 -27.36 -15.55 12.51
N ARG A 77 -26.81 -16.13 13.59
CA ARG A 77 -25.64 -17.02 13.54
C ARG A 77 -25.82 -18.21 12.58
N GLY A 78 -27.03 -18.76 12.48
CA GLY A 78 -27.32 -19.89 11.59
C GLY A 78 -27.11 -19.59 10.11
N GLU A 79 -27.30 -18.34 9.68
CA GLU A 79 -27.09 -17.95 8.27
C GLU A 79 -25.60 -18.02 7.89
N PHE A 80 -24.70 -17.66 8.81
CA PHE A 80 -23.27 -17.81 8.62
C PHE A 80 -22.87 -19.28 8.52
N GLU A 81 -23.35 -20.11 9.46
CA GLU A 81 -23.04 -21.55 9.42
C GLU A 81 -23.53 -22.19 8.12
N ASP A 82 -24.72 -21.82 7.65
CA ASP A 82 -25.25 -22.33 6.39
C ASP A 82 -24.44 -21.87 5.17
N ARG A 83 -23.95 -20.62 5.16
CA ARG A 83 -23.01 -20.13 4.13
C ARG A 83 -21.70 -20.90 4.16
N LEU A 84 -21.11 -21.07 5.34
CA LEU A 84 -19.87 -21.81 5.50
C LEU A 84 -20.04 -23.29 5.08
N LYS A 85 -21.17 -23.93 5.44
CA LYS A 85 -21.50 -25.29 4.98
C LYS A 85 -21.55 -25.39 3.46
N ARG A 86 -22.13 -24.39 2.77
CA ARG A 86 -22.18 -24.38 1.30
C ARG A 86 -20.79 -24.29 0.69
N ILE A 87 -19.96 -23.37 1.19
CA ILE A 87 -18.57 -23.22 0.74
C ILE A 87 -17.80 -24.52 0.96
N MET A 88 -17.93 -25.14 2.14
CA MET A 88 -17.28 -26.41 2.41
C MET A 88 -17.71 -27.51 1.44
N LYS A 89 -19.00 -27.61 1.12
CA LYS A 89 -19.50 -28.58 0.13
C LYS A 89 -18.95 -28.33 -1.27
N GLU A 90 -18.82 -27.07 -1.69
CA GLU A 90 -18.23 -26.71 -2.98
C GLU A 90 -16.74 -27.06 -3.03
N VAL A 91 -16.00 -26.82 -1.95
CA VAL A 91 -14.58 -27.21 -1.85
C VAL A 91 -14.44 -28.74 -1.85
N GLU A 92 -15.27 -29.47 -1.11
CA GLU A 92 -15.28 -30.94 -1.11
C GLU A 92 -15.60 -31.49 -2.53
N ALA A 93 -16.57 -30.89 -3.23
CA ALA A 93 -16.94 -31.26 -4.60
C ALA A 93 -15.84 -30.91 -5.63
N SER A 94 -14.88 -30.05 -5.29
CA SER A 94 -13.74 -29.73 -6.16
C SER A 94 -12.70 -30.85 -6.24
N GLU A 95 -12.87 -31.93 -5.47
CA GLU A 95 -11.97 -33.11 -5.44
C GLU A 95 -10.50 -32.73 -5.20
N GLY A 96 -10.27 -31.71 -4.36
CA GLY A 96 -8.93 -31.27 -3.97
C GLY A 96 -8.23 -30.34 -4.97
N LYS A 97 -8.97 -29.81 -5.96
CA LYS A 97 -8.49 -28.74 -6.85
C LYS A 97 -8.41 -27.39 -6.16
N VAL A 98 -9.21 -27.15 -5.11
CA VAL A 98 -9.16 -25.90 -4.34
C VAL A 98 -8.28 -26.03 -3.11
N VAL A 99 -7.41 -25.05 -2.91
CA VAL A 99 -6.67 -24.80 -1.67
C VAL A 99 -7.20 -23.51 -1.07
N MET A 100 -7.74 -23.58 0.14
CA MET A 100 -8.35 -22.42 0.79
C MET A 100 -7.35 -21.69 1.69
N PHE A 101 -7.14 -20.40 1.49
CA PHE A 101 -6.42 -19.56 2.43
C PHE A 101 -7.40 -18.92 3.42
N ILE A 102 -7.15 -19.09 4.71
CA ILE A 102 -7.97 -18.54 5.79
C ILE A 102 -7.06 -17.68 6.66
N ASP A 103 -7.16 -16.36 6.52
CA ASP A 103 -6.52 -15.44 7.45
C ASP A 103 -7.28 -15.42 8.78
N GLU A 104 -6.55 -15.16 9.86
CA GLU A 104 -7.06 -15.21 11.23
C GLU A 104 -7.86 -16.50 11.54
N ILE A 105 -7.35 -17.66 11.10
CA ILE A 105 -8.06 -18.95 11.17
C ILE A 105 -8.51 -19.34 12.60
N HIS A 106 -7.88 -18.77 13.63
CA HIS A 106 -8.28 -18.95 15.03
C HIS A 106 -9.69 -18.43 15.32
N THR A 107 -10.19 -17.45 14.58
CA THR A 107 -11.55 -16.91 14.72
C THR A 107 -12.63 -17.95 14.42
N LEU A 108 -12.34 -18.93 13.56
CA LEU A 108 -13.23 -20.06 13.26
C LEU A 108 -13.17 -21.18 14.32
N ILE A 109 -12.15 -21.17 15.18
CA ILE A 109 -11.81 -22.28 16.07
C ILE A 109 -11.98 -21.91 17.56
N GLY A 110 -11.85 -20.62 17.90
CA GLY A 110 -11.64 -20.15 19.26
C GLY A 110 -12.87 -19.94 20.14
N ALA A 111 -14.03 -20.49 19.79
CA ALA A 111 -15.29 -20.16 20.45
C ALA A 111 -15.70 -21.01 21.68
N GLY A 112 -14.77 -21.78 22.25
CA GLY A 112 -15.08 -22.77 23.29
C GLY A 112 -14.88 -22.34 24.75
N SER A 113 -14.50 -21.08 25.04
CA SER A 113 -13.97 -20.72 26.38
C SER A 113 -14.53 -19.46 27.03
N SER A 114 -15.47 -18.74 26.41
CA SER A 114 -16.09 -17.57 27.04
C SER A 114 -17.55 -17.47 26.61
N SER A 115 -18.42 -17.30 27.58
CA SER A 115 -19.87 -17.13 27.48
C SER A 115 -20.29 -15.82 26.80
N ASP A 116 -19.64 -15.46 25.68
CA ASP A 116 -19.94 -14.25 24.91
C ASP A 116 -19.63 -14.43 23.41
N GLY A 117 -20.43 -15.26 22.76
CA GLY A 117 -20.87 -15.02 21.38
C GLY A 117 -19.95 -15.32 20.19
N SER A 118 -18.87 -16.07 20.34
CA SER A 118 -18.05 -16.54 19.21
C SER A 118 -18.64 -17.80 18.52
N MET A 119 -18.31 -17.97 17.24
CA MET A 119 -18.88 -19.00 16.34
C MET A 119 -18.01 -20.26 16.32
N ASP A 120 -18.54 -21.42 16.72
CA ASP A 120 -17.77 -22.68 16.73
C ASP A 120 -17.88 -23.42 15.38
N ALA A 121 -17.26 -22.83 14.34
CA ALA A 121 -17.11 -23.46 13.04
C ALA A 121 -16.09 -24.62 13.04
N ALA A 122 -15.35 -24.81 14.15
CA ALA A 122 -14.34 -25.85 14.28
C ALA A 122 -14.95 -27.26 14.11
N ASN A 123 -16.15 -27.47 14.66
CA ASN A 123 -16.85 -28.75 14.54
C ASN A 123 -17.28 -29.07 13.11
N MET A 124 -17.46 -28.05 12.27
CA MET A 124 -17.75 -28.25 10.84
C MET A 124 -16.48 -28.57 10.05
N LEU A 125 -15.37 -27.89 10.33
CA LEU A 125 -14.10 -28.05 9.62
C LEU A 125 -13.37 -29.37 9.94
N LYS A 126 -13.42 -29.82 11.20
CA LYS A 126 -12.68 -31.01 11.66
C LYS A 126 -12.97 -32.28 10.84
N PRO A 127 -14.24 -32.65 10.54
CA PRO A 127 -14.52 -33.82 9.71
C PRO A 127 -13.91 -33.74 8.30
N ALA A 128 -14.05 -32.61 7.61
CA ALA A 128 -13.55 -32.42 6.25
C ALA A 128 -12.00 -32.44 6.20
N LEU A 129 -11.36 -31.79 7.18
CA LEU A 129 -9.91 -31.87 7.39
C LEU A 129 -9.46 -33.29 7.75
N ALA A 130 -10.30 -34.06 8.47
CA ALA A 130 -9.98 -35.43 8.86
C ALA A 130 -10.01 -36.42 7.71
N ARG A 131 -10.96 -36.25 6.79
CA ARG A 131 -11.08 -37.05 5.55
C ARG A 131 -10.08 -36.63 4.48
N GLY A 132 -9.50 -35.43 4.58
CA GLY A 132 -8.53 -34.90 3.61
C GLY A 132 -9.19 -34.31 2.37
N GLU A 133 -10.51 -34.13 2.40
CA GLU A 133 -11.33 -33.52 1.33
C GLU A 133 -11.20 -31.99 1.33
N PHE A 134 -10.76 -31.41 2.44
CA PHE A 134 -10.54 -29.98 2.60
C PHE A 134 -9.06 -29.68 2.79
N ARG A 135 -8.47 -28.90 1.88
CA ARG A 135 -7.09 -28.39 1.99
C ARG A 135 -7.10 -26.90 2.30
N ALA A 136 -6.36 -26.52 3.32
CA ALA A 136 -6.27 -25.12 3.72
C ALA A 136 -4.87 -24.69 4.11
N ILE A 137 -4.60 -23.41 3.88
CA ILE A 137 -3.50 -22.63 4.45
C ILE A 137 -4.12 -21.72 5.51
N GLY A 138 -3.77 -21.91 6.77
CA GLY A 138 -4.21 -21.01 7.84
C GLY A 138 -3.17 -19.93 8.10
N ALA A 139 -3.58 -18.74 8.56
CA ALA A 139 -2.69 -17.75 9.15
C ALA A 139 -3.19 -17.31 10.53
N THR A 140 -2.28 -17.17 11.49
CA THR A 140 -2.60 -16.76 12.86
C THR A 140 -1.38 -16.19 13.57
N THR A 141 -1.58 -15.57 14.74
CA THR A 141 -0.50 -15.19 15.66
C THR A 141 -0.06 -16.36 16.53
N LEU A 142 1.14 -16.26 17.13
CA LEU A 142 1.68 -17.31 18.00
C LEU A 142 0.78 -17.52 19.22
N ASN A 143 0.31 -16.44 19.83
CA ASN A 143 -0.55 -16.49 21.01
C ASN A 143 -1.86 -17.25 20.72
N GLU A 144 -2.50 -16.95 19.59
CA GLU A 144 -3.76 -17.59 19.23
C GLU A 144 -3.57 -19.05 18.78
N TYR A 145 -2.44 -19.37 18.16
CA TYR A 145 -2.07 -20.76 17.87
C TYR A 145 -1.94 -21.59 19.17
N GLN A 146 -1.21 -21.07 20.16
CA GLN A 146 -1.02 -21.74 21.46
C GLN A 146 -2.34 -21.91 22.23
N LYS A 147 -3.22 -20.90 22.18
CA LYS A 147 -4.51 -20.93 22.86
C LYS A 147 -5.51 -21.90 22.22
N HIS A 148 -5.62 -21.91 20.89
CA HIS A 148 -6.73 -22.55 20.19
C HIS A 148 -6.35 -23.78 19.35
N PHE A 149 -5.17 -23.81 18.75
CA PHE A 149 -4.74 -24.93 17.89
C PHE A 149 -3.94 -25.97 18.65
N GLU A 150 -2.93 -25.56 19.42
CA GLU A 150 -1.99 -26.48 20.07
C GLU A 150 -2.67 -27.37 21.12
N LYS A 151 -3.75 -26.87 21.73
CA LYS A 151 -4.57 -27.61 22.70
C LYS A 151 -5.50 -28.65 22.06
N ASP A 152 -5.73 -28.61 20.75
CA ASP A 152 -6.64 -29.54 20.06
C ASP A 152 -5.85 -30.62 19.28
N PRO A 153 -5.83 -31.88 19.76
CA PRO A 153 -5.11 -32.97 19.10
C PRO A 153 -5.57 -33.27 17.68
N ALA A 154 -6.83 -32.99 17.33
CA ALA A 154 -7.34 -33.22 15.98
C ALA A 154 -6.74 -32.22 14.99
N LEU A 155 -6.63 -30.94 15.37
CA LEU A 155 -6.06 -29.89 14.53
C LEU A 155 -4.54 -30.06 14.36
N VAL A 156 -3.80 -30.36 15.45
CA VAL A 156 -2.35 -30.61 15.41
C VAL A 156 -1.96 -31.80 14.52
N ARG A 157 -2.89 -32.75 14.31
CA ARG A 157 -2.69 -33.88 13.39
C ARG A 157 -2.94 -33.54 11.92
N ARG A 158 -3.50 -32.36 11.62
CA ARG A 158 -3.85 -31.92 10.25
C ARG A 158 -3.05 -30.72 9.79
N PHE A 159 -2.68 -29.83 10.71
CA PHE A 159 -1.88 -28.66 10.42
C PHE A 159 -0.40 -28.88 10.72
N GLN A 160 0.45 -28.21 9.93
CA GLN A 160 1.90 -28.15 10.13
C GLN A 160 2.31 -26.67 10.28
N PRO A 161 2.90 -26.28 11.42
CA PRO A 161 3.32 -24.90 11.63
C PRO A 161 4.44 -24.47 10.67
N VAL A 162 4.34 -23.24 10.19
CA VAL A 162 5.33 -22.50 9.41
C VAL A 162 5.49 -21.13 10.07
N TYR A 163 6.65 -20.86 10.66
CA TYR A 163 6.90 -19.60 11.34
C TYR A 163 7.27 -18.51 10.33
N VAL A 164 6.56 -17.38 10.38
CA VAL A 164 6.80 -16.19 9.55
C VAL A 164 7.26 -15.07 10.47
N ASN A 165 8.57 -15.01 10.65
CA ASN A 165 9.21 -14.04 11.52
C ASN A 165 9.28 -12.65 10.87
N GLU A 166 9.42 -11.63 11.71
CA GLU A 166 9.80 -10.29 11.29
C GLU A 166 11.12 -10.36 10.48
N PRO A 167 11.18 -9.75 9.29
CA PRO A 167 12.40 -9.70 8.49
C PRO A 167 13.48 -8.86 9.17
N SER A 168 14.74 -9.08 8.79
CA SER A 168 15.84 -8.22 9.23
C SER A 168 15.71 -6.81 8.64
N LEU A 169 16.49 -5.84 9.15
CA LEU A 169 16.54 -4.50 8.57
C LEU A 169 16.98 -4.54 7.10
N GLU A 170 18.00 -5.34 6.78
CA GLU A 170 18.50 -5.52 5.41
C GLU A 170 17.45 -6.13 4.48
N ASP A 171 16.76 -7.17 4.95
CA ASP A 171 15.67 -7.80 4.19
C ASP A 171 14.50 -6.82 3.97
N THR A 172 14.17 -6.02 4.99
CA THR A 172 13.12 -5.00 4.88
C THR A 172 13.47 -3.93 3.86
N ILE A 173 14.73 -3.48 3.82
CA ILE A 173 15.21 -2.53 2.80
C ILE A 173 15.05 -3.15 1.40
N ALA A 174 15.40 -4.42 1.23
CA ALA A 174 15.22 -5.11 -0.04
C ALA A 174 13.74 -5.24 -0.45
N ILE A 175 12.86 -5.53 0.51
CA ILE A 175 11.40 -5.55 0.31
C ILE A 175 10.90 -4.18 -0.15
N LEU A 176 11.24 -3.11 0.58
CA LEU A 176 10.81 -1.75 0.24
C LEU A 176 11.36 -1.29 -1.12
N ARG A 177 12.60 -1.63 -1.47
CA ARG A 177 13.16 -1.36 -2.81
C ARG A 177 12.37 -2.09 -3.91
N GLY A 178 11.91 -3.32 -3.65
CA GLY A 178 11.05 -4.06 -4.58
C GLY A 178 9.64 -3.47 -4.71
N LEU A 179 9.11 -2.88 -3.64
CA LEU A 179 7.79 -2.23 -3.63
C LEU A 179 7.83 -0.76 -4.11
N LYS A 180 9.01 -0.13 -4.11
CA LYS A 180 9.24 1.29 -4.44
C LYS A 180 8.48 1.75 -5.67
N HIS A 181 8.68 1.08 -6.82
CA HIS A 181 8.09 1.48 -8.10
C HIS A 181 6.55 1.55 -8.04
N LYS A 182 5.91 0.64 -7.29
CA LYS A 182 4.45 0.63 -7.16
C LYS A 182 3.94 1.82 -6.36
N TYR A 183 4.58 2.14 -5.23
CA TYR A 183 4.20 3.30 -4.41
C TYR A 183 4.48 4.62 -5.13
N GLU A 184 5.61 4.71 -5.84
CA GLU A 184 5.93 5.86 -6.70
C GLU A 184 4.85 6.09 -7.76
N LEU A 185 4.39 5.01 -8.42
CA LEU A 185 3.34 5.10 -9.43
C LEU A 185 1.99 5.50 -8.82
N TYR A 186 1.59 4.89 -7.71
CA TYR A 186 0.30 5.14 -7.06
C TYR A 186 0.19 6.59 -6.54
N HIS A 187 1.27 7.09 -5.93
CA HIS A 187 1.30 8.46 -5.39
C HIS A 187 1.73 9.51 -6.41
N GLY A 188 2.37 9.12 -7.51
CA GLY A 188 2.91 10.06 -8.49
C GLY A 188 4.14 10.82 -7.97
N VAL A 189 4.89 10.23 -7.04
CA VAL A 189 6.09 10.81 -6.42
C VAL A 189 7.31 9.91 -6.67
N GLN A 190 8.50 10.38 -6.33
CA GLN A 190 9.71 9.57 -6.27
C GLN A 190 10.08 9.31 -4.81
N ILE A 191 10.59 8.11 -4.52
CA ILE A 191 11.02 7.72 -3.18
C ILE A 191 12.54 7.53 -3.22
N THR A 192 13.28 8.34 -2.48
CA THR A 192 14.75 8.23 -2.42
C THR A 192 15.18 6.97 -1.68
N ASP A 193 16.41 6.50 -1.95
CA ASP A 193 16.95 5.35 -1.20
C ASP A 193 17.17 5.71 0.28
N ASP A 194 17.57 6.94 0.56
CA ASP A 194 17.71 7.47 1.92
C ASP A 194 16.38 7.46 2.69
N ALA A 195 15.26 7.78 2.01
CA ALA A 195 13.94 7.66 2.62
C ALA A 195 13.61 6.20 3.00
N ILE A 196 13.98 5.22 2.16
CA ILE A 196 13.79 3.79 2.48
C ILE A 196 14.62 3.40 3.70
N LEU A 197 15.91 3.78 3.73
CA LEU A 197 16.80 3.50 4.86
C LEU A 197 16.26 4.13 6.15
N SER A 198 15.87 5.40 6.09
CA SER A 198 15.31 6.13 7.22
C SER A 198 14.00 5.51 7.70
N ALA A 199 13.10 5.08 6.80
CA ALA A 199 11.84 4.44 7.17
C ALA A 199 12.07 3.14 7.95
N VAL A 200 13.04 2.32 7.54
CA VAL A 200 13.39 1.09 8.25
C VAL A 200 14.03 1.38 9.60
N ASN A 201 15.03 2.26 9.64
CA ASN A 201 15.77 2.57 10.85
C ASN A 201 14.89 3.25 11.92
N LEU A 202 14.15 4.30 11.53
CA LEU A 202 13.31 5.06 12.44
C LEU A 202 12.11 4.23 12.91
N SER A 203 11.47 3.44 12.03
CA SER A 203 10.37 2.57 12.45
C SER A 203 10.83 1.45 13.39
N SER A 204 12.01 0.87 13.15
CA SER A 204 12.58 -0.14 14.05
C SER A 204 12.88 0.45 15.43
N ARG A 205 13.28 1.72 15.50
CA ARG A 205 13.73 2.36 16.75
C ARG A 205 12.59 2.95 17.58
N TYR A 206 11.67 3.67 16.94
CA TYR A 206 10.65 4.45 17.64
C TYR A 206 9.26 3.79 17.64
N ILE A 207 9.01 2.83 16.75
CA ILE A 207 7.72 2.13 16.64
C ILE A 207 7.93 0.66 17.03
N THR A 208 7.92 0.39 18.34
CA THR A 208 8.25 -0.93 18.93
C THR A 208 7.04 -1.85 19.10
N ASN A 209 5.82 -1.34 18.99
CA ASN A 209 4.57 -2.10 19.11
C ASN A 209 4.05 -2.66 17.78
N ARG A 210 4.77 -2.43 16.68
CA ARG A 210 4.48 -2.95 15.34
C ARG A 210 5.71 -3.63 14.76
N TYR A 211 5.50 -4.48 13.76
CA TYR A 211 6.53 -5.31 13.16
C TYR A 211 6.85 -4.88 11.73
N LEU A 212 8.08 -5.12 11.29
CA LEU A 212 8.50 -5.02 9.90
C LEU A 212 7.91 -6.18 9.07
N PRO A 213 7.73 -5.98 7.75
CA PRO A 213 7.99 -4.74 6.99
C PRO A 213 6.85 -3.70 7.08
N ASP A 214 5.69 -4.09 7.61
CA ASP A 214 4.44 -3.31 7.62
C ASP A 214 4.59 -1.86 8.13
N LYS A 215 5.17 -1.67 9.32
CA LYS A 215 5.36 -0.31 9.86
C LYS A 215 6.24 0.59 8.98
N ALA A 216 7.20 0.04 8.23
CA ALA A 216 8.08 0.83 7.37
C ALA A 216 7.40 1.13 6.03
N VAL A 217 6.61 0.17 5.51
CA VAL A 217 5.75 0.38 4.35
C VAL A 217 4.75 1.52 4.60
N ASP A 218 4.09 1.53 5.77
CA ASP A 218 3.15 2.60 6.11
C ASP A 218 3.81 3.98 6.20
N LEU A 219 5.04 4.07 6.73
CA LEU A 219 5.75 5.36 6.78
C LEU A 219 6.04 5.89 5.38
N ILE A 220 6.45 5.02 4.46
CA ILE A 220 6.67 5.37 3.05
C ILE A 220 5.36 5.81 2.40
N ASP A 221 4.27 5.08 2.65
CA ASP A 221 2.94 5.38 2.11
C ASP A 221 2.40 6.73 2.61
N GLU A 222 2.48 7.00 3.92
CA GLU A 222 2.04 8.28 4.49
C GLU A 222 2.90 9.45 4.02
N ALA A 223 4.23 9.28 3.95
CA ALA A 223 5.13 10.33 3.46
C ALA A 223 4.89 10.63 1.97
N ALA A 224 4.69 9.60 1.14
CA ALA A 224 4.37 9.75 -0.27
C ALA A 224 3.01 10.42 -0.48
N SER A 225 2.00 10.04 0.30
CA SER A 225 0.68 10.66 0.30
C SER A 225 0.74 12.14 0.71
N ALA A 226 1.49 12.45 1.77
CA ALA A 226 1.68 13.83 2.21
C ALA A 226 2.36 14.70 1.13
N LEU A 227 3.37 14.15 0.44
CA LEU A 227 4.04 14.84 -0.64
C LEU A 227 3.12 15.05 -1.85
N LYS A 228 2.33 14.04 -2.24
CA LYS A 228 1.33 14.16 -3.31
C LYS A 228 0.35 15.30 -3.04
N ILE A 229 -0.19 15.36 -1.83
CA ILE A 229 -1.10 16.45 -1.41
C ILE A 229 -0.37 17.80 -1.50
N SER A 230 0.91 17.88 -1.10
CA SER A 230 1.70 19.10 -1.22
C SER A 230 1.92 19.53 -2.68
N LEU A 231 2.05 18.59 -3.62
CA LEU A 231 2.24 18.87 -5.04
C LEU A 231 0.94 19.38 -5.72
N GLU A 232 -0.21 18.92 -5.24
CA GLU A 232 -1.51 19.37 -5.76
C GLU A 232 -1.86 20.78 -5.29
N ASN A 233 -1.41 21.14 -4.08
CA ASN A 233 -1.70 22.41 -3.43
C ASN A 233 -0.79 23.55 -3.90
N LYS A 234 -1.28 24.77 -3.70
CA LYS A 234 -0.49 25.98 -3.94
C LYS A 234 0.55 26.11 -2.80
N PRO A 235 1.77 26.60 -3.09
CA PRO A 235 2.72 27.04 -2.09
C PRO A 235 2.06 27.94 -1.04
N ALA A 236 2.50 27.83 0.22
CA ALA A 236 1.90 28.57 1.34
C ALA A 236 1.84 30.08 1.08
N GLU A 237 2.86 30.65 0.44
CA GLU A 237 2.92 32.06 0.05
C GLU A 237 1.81 32.44 -0.96
N LEU A 238 1.58 31.61 -1.98
CA LEU A 238 0.49 31.80 -2.94
C LEU A 238 -0.88 31.59 -2.30
N GLU A 239 -0.98 30.64 -1.38
CA GLU A 239 -2.24 30.35 -0.69
C GLU A 239 -2.62 31.50 0.24
N GLU A 240 -1.66 32.03 1.02
CA GLU A 240 -1.89 33.18 1.90
C GLU A 240 -2.28 34.43 1.11
N ALA A 241 -1.57 34.70 0.01
CA ALA A 241 -1.91 35.80 -0.89
C ALA A 241 -3.31 35.65 -1.49
N HIS A 242 -3.68 34.45 -1.96
CA HIS A 242 -5.03 34.21 -2.47
C HIS A 242 -6.11 34.38 -1.40
N ARG A 243 -5.88 33.90 -0.16
CA ARG A 243 -6.82 34.12 0.95
C ARG A 243 -6.99 35.61 1.25
N LYS A 244 -5.91 36.40 1.20
CA LYS A 244 -5.96 37.87 1.38
C LYS A 244 -6.72 38.55 0.24
N ILE A 245 -6.41 38.20 -1.01
CA ILE A 245 -7.11 38.72 -2.20
C ILE A 245 -8.61 38.42 -2.10
N MET A 246 -8.99 37.18 -1.75
CA MET A 246 -10.39 36.79 -1.61
C MET A 246 -11.13 37.62 -0.55
N ARG A 247 -10.50 37.88 0.60
CA ARG A 247 -11.08 38.76 1.64
C ARG A 247 -11.26 40.19 1.14
N LEU A 248 -10.26 40.72 0.45
CA LEU A 248 -10.30 42.07 -0.14
C LEU A 248 -11.35 42.18 -1.26
N GLU A 249 -11.54 41.14 -2.07
CA GLU A 249 -12.56 41.09 -3.12
C GLU A 249 -13.98 41.08 -2.52
N VAL A 250 -14.20 40.36 -1.41
CA VAL A 250 -15.46 40.40 -0.65
C VAL A 250 -15.70 41.78 -0.05
N GLU A 251 -14.69 42.40 0.56
CA GLU A 251 -14.78 43.77 1.11
C GLU A 251 -15.08 44.79 0.00
N LYS A 252 -14.45 44.64 -1.17
CA LYS A 252 -14.69 45.47 -2.36
C LYS A 252 -16.14 45.39 -2.83
N GLU A 253 -16.71 44.19 -2.91
CA GLU A 253 -18.10 43.99 -3.35
C GLU A 253 -19.11 44.60 -2.36
N ALA A 254 -18.83 44.50 -1.05
CA ALA A 254 -19.63 45.16 -0.03
C ALA A 254 -19.57 46.69 -0.16
N LEU A 255 -18.36 47.25 -0.31
CA LEU A 255 -18.16 48.69 -0.42
C LEU A 255 -18.67 49.27 -1.75
N ALA A 256 -18.72 48.49 -2.83
CA ALA A 256 -19.29 48.93 -4.10
C ALA A 256 -20.76 49.36 -3.95
N LYS A 257 -21.53 48.65 -3.12
CA LYS A 257 -22.93 49.00 -2.82
C LYS A 257 -23.05 50.30 -2.00
N ASP A 258 -22.11 50.53 -1.09
CA ASP A 258 -22.07 51.77 -0.28
C ASP A 258 -21.61 52.99 -1.09
N VAL A 259 -20.77 52.77 -2.10
CA VAL A 259 -20.37 53.80 -3.08
C VAL A 259 -21.56 54.21 -3.95
N ASP A 260 -22.37 53.25 -4.41
CA ASP A 260 -23.63 53.53 -5.12
C ASP A 260 -24.65 54.30 -4.26
N ALA A 261 -24.60 54.10 -2.94
CA ALA A 261 -25.38 54.88 -1.96
C ALA A 261 -24.81 56.29 -1.65
N GLY A 262 -23.72 56.70 -2.31
CA GLY A 262 -23.16 58.05 -2.21
C GLY A 262 -22.15 58.29 -1.08
N VAL A 263 -21.64 57.24 -0.42
CA VAL A 263 -20.69 57.38 0.69
C VAL A 263 -19.27 57.66 0.18
N THR A 264 -18.77 58.89 0.38
CA THR A 264 -17.44 59.32 -0.08
C THR A 264 -16.28 58.54 0.54
N LYS A 265 -16.36 58.18 1.83
CA LYS A 265 -15.32 57.35 2.50
C LYS A 265 -15.20 55.94 1.91
N ALA A 266 -16.30 55.40 1.36
CA ALA A 266 -16.30 54.08 0.71
C ALA A 266 -15.49 54.11 -0.61
N LYS A 267 -15.49 55.24 -1.34
CA LYS A 267 -14.67 55.41 -2.56
C LYS A 267 -13.18 55.37 -2.27
N ASP A 268 -12.72 56.06 -1.22
CA ASP A 268 -11.30 56.10 -0.85
C ASP A 268 -10.80 54.72 -0.39
N ARG A 269 -11.60 53.99 0.41
CA ARG A 269 -11.27 52.62 0.82
C ARG A 269 -11.27 51.66 -0.36
N LEU A 270 -12.22 51.77 -1.28
CA LEU A 270 -12.30 50.94 -2.48
C LEU A 270 -11.08 51.14 -3.39
N LYS A 271 -10.57 52.37 -3.51
CA LYS A 271 -9.32 52.64 -4.24
C LYS A 271 -8.12 51.92 -3.60
N LYS A 272 -7.96 52.03 -2.27
CA LYS A 272 -6.90 51.34 -1.53
C LYS A 272 -6.98 49.82 -1.66
N ILE A 273 -8.19 49.24 -1.57
CA ILE A 273 -8.38 47.80 -1.75
C ILE A 273 -7.97 47.36 -3.16
N ASN A 274 -8.29 48.14 -4.20
CA ASN A 274 -7.86 47.81 -5.56
C ASN A 274 -6.33 47.88 -5.70
N GLU A 275 -5.67 48.86 -5.06
CA GLU A 275 -4.21 48.95 -5.00
C GLU A 275 -3.62 47.74 -4.27
N GLU A 276 -4.12 47.39 -3.08
CA GLU A 276 -3.69 46.21 -2.31
C GLU A 276 -3.87 44.89 -3.08
N ILE A 277 -5.00 44.71 -3.80
CA ILE A 277 -5.23 43.54 -4.65
C ILE A 277 -4.24 43.52 -5.82
N ALA A 278 -3.97 44.66 -6.45
CA ALA A 278 -3.04 44.75 -7.57
C ALA A 278 -1.60 44.42 -7.13
N ASP A 279 -1.16 44.98 -6.01
CA ASP A 279 0.16 44.73 -5.43
C ASP A 279 0.34 43.25 -5.07
N LEU A 280 -0.68 42.63 -4.44
CA LEU A 280 -0.65 41.20 -4.12
C LEU A 280 -0.60 40.33 -5.38
N LYS A 281 -1.41 40.65 -6.41
CA LYS A 281 -1.42 39.91 -7.68
C LYS A 281 -0.10 40.05 -8.43
N GLU A 282 0.50 41.24 -8.43
CA GLU A 282 1.79 41.48 -9.09
C GLU A 282 2.93 40.78 -8.34
N GLY A 283 2.93 40.84 -7.01
CA GLY A 283 3.91 40.16 -6.16
C GLY A 283 3.89 38.63 -6.27
N THR A 284 2.73 38.02 -6.54
CA THR A 284 2.62 36.55 -6.67
C THR A 284 2.67 36.02 -8.10
N LYS A 285 2.57 36.88 -9.11
CA LYS A 285 2.45 36.48 -10.52
C LYS A 285 3.58 35.57 -11.00
N GLU A 286 4.82 35.91 -10.65
CA GLU A 286 5.99 35.11 -11.04
C GLU A 286 5.95 33.72 -10.40
N LEU A 287 5.63 33.67 -9.10
CA LEU A 287 5.55 32.43 -8.33
C LEU A 287 4.41 31.54 -8.84
N GLU A 288 3.25 32.12 -9.17
CA GLU A 288 2.10 31.39 -9.73
C GLU A 288 2.40 30.83 -11.13
N LEU A 289 3.06 31.60 -11.99
CA LEU A 289 3.48 31.13 -13.32
C LEU A 289 4.48 29.98 -13.22
N LYS A 290 5.49 30.09 -12.35
CA LYS A 290 6.48 29.03 -12.15
C LYS A 290 5.82 27.76 -11.59
N TRP A 291 5.00 27.88 -10.54
CA TRP A 291 4.26 26.76 -9.95
C TRP A 291 3.37 26.06 -10.99
N THR A 292 2.61 26.82 -11.79
CA THR A 292 1.74 26.26 -12.82
C THR A 292 2.53 25.51 -13.89
N ASN A 293 3.68 26.05 -14.31
CA ASN A 293 4.55 25.39 -15.28
C ASN A 293 5.15 24.09 -14.73
N GLU A 294 5.66 24.11 -13.50
CA GLU A 294 6.18 22.90 -12.83
C GLU A 294 5.08 21.83 -12.69
N LYS A 295 3.90 22.21 -12.20
CA LYS A 295 2.75 21.31 -12.03
C LYS A 295 2.31 20.66 -13.34
N ASN A 296 2.27 21.42 -14.43
CA ASN A 296 1.89 20.89 -15.74
C ASN A 296 2.88 19.83 -16.25
N ILE A 297 4.18 20.05 -16.05
CA ILE A 297 5.22 19.09 -16.46
C ILE A 297 5.18 17.84 -15.58
N LEU A 298 4.98 17.99 -14.27
CA LEU A 298 4.81 16.85 -13.37
C LEU A 298 3.60 16.00 -13.76
N THR A 299 2.50 16.64 -14.13
CA THR A 299 1.29 15.96 -14.61
C THR A 299 1.54 15.21 -15.93
N GLU A 300 2.34 15.77 -16.83
CA GLU A 300 2.77 15.11 -18.07
C GLU A 300 3.63 13.88 -17.78
N ILE A 301 4.60 13.99 -16.87
CA ILE A 301 5.46 12.88 -16.44
C ILE A 301 4.63 11.76 -15.80
N ALA A 302 3.67 12.10 -14.93
CA ALA A 302 2.79 11.12 -14.29
C ALA A 302 2.00 10.30 -15.33
N LYS A 303 1.41 10.96 -16.33
CA LYS A 303 0.69 10.29 -17.43
C LYS A 303 1.59 9.36 -18.25
N LEU A 304 2.82 9.79 -18.53
CA LEU A 304 3.80 8.96 -19.24
C LEU A 304 4.20 7.73 -18.42
N LYS A 305 4.34 7.85 -17.10
CA LYS A 305 4.60 6.70 -16.20
C LYS A 305 3.43 5.72 -16.20
N GLU A 306 2.19 6.21 -16.07
CA GLU A 306 0.98 5.38 -16.14
C GLU A 306 0.86 4.63 -17.47
N ALA A 307 1.11 5.33 -18.59
CA ALA A 307 1.12 4.73 -19.91
C ALA A 307 2.21 3.64 -20.03
N GLN A 308 3.40 3.87 -19.49
CA GLN A 308 4.48 2.88 -19.48
C GLN A 308 4.08 1.61 -18.73
N GLU A 309 3.44 1.75 -17.56
CA GLU A 309 3.00 0.61 -16.78
C GLU A 309 1.89 -0.18 -17.48
N SER A 310 0.93 0.51 -18.10
CA SER A 310 -0.10 -0.14 -18.91
C SER A 310 0.51 -0.92 -20.08
N LEU A 311 1.54 -0.38 -20.73
CA LEU A 311 2.23 -1.07 -21.82
C LEU A 311 2.97 -2.32 -21.31
N LYS A 312 3.63 -2.26 -20.15
CA LYS A 312 4.27 -3.43 -19.55
C LYS A 312 3.27 -4.55 -19.26
N LEU A 313 2.13 -4.20 -18.68
CA LEU A 313 1.07 -5.17 -18.40
C LEU A 313 0.47 -5.77 -19.67
N GLU A 314 0.32 -4.97 -20.72
CA GLU A 314 -0.14 -5.46 -22.02
C GLU A 314 0.88 -6.41 -22.66
N ALA A 315 2.18 -6.15 -22.50
CA ALA A 315 3.25 -7.05 -22.93
C ALA A 315 3.24 -8.36 -22.15
N ASP A 316 3.08 -8.31 -20.81
CA ASP A 316 3.01 -9.51 -19.97
C ASP A 316 1.80 -10.38 -20.36
N GLN A 317 0.64 -9.77 -20.60
CA GLN A 317 -0.55 -10.48 -21.05
C GLN A 317 -0.35 -11.10 -22.43
N ALA A 318 0.20 -10.35 -23.39
CA ALA A 318 0.50 -10.86 -24.73
C ALA A 318 1.51 -12.02 -24.70
N GLN A 319 2.47 -11.99 -23.76
CA GLN A 319 3.41 -13.07 -23.55
C GLN A 319 2.72 -14.33 -23.04
N LEU A 320 1.77 -14.21 -22.10
CA LEU A 320 0.96 -15.32 -21.61
C LEU A 320 0.07 -15.93 -22.72
N ASP A 321 -0.48 -15.07 -23.58
CA ASP A 321 -1.32 -15.49 -24.71
C ASP A 321 -0.50 -16.06 -25.89
N GLY A 322 0.83 -15.98 -25.83
CA GLY A 322 1.75 -16.46 -26.87
C GLY A 322 1.89 -15.55 -28.08
N ASP A 323 1.38 -14.31 -28.03
CA ASP A 323 1.48 -13.31 -29.10
C ASP A 323 2.84 -12.58 -29.06
N LEU A 324 3.87 -13.26 -29.55
CA LEU A 324 5.24 -12.73 -29.59
C LEU A 324 5.38 -11.49 -30.49
N GLY A 325 4.51 -11.33 -31.50
CA GLY A 325 4.51 -10.17 -32.40
C GLY A 325 4.12 -8.89 -31.65
N LYS A 326 3.03 -8.97 -30.89
CA LYS A 326 2.55 -7.87 -30.05
C LYS A 326 3.54 -7.54 -28.92
N VAL A 327 4.16 -8.56 -28.31
CA VAL A 327 5.25 -8.34 -27.32
C VAL A 327 6.39 -7.54 -27.93
N ALA A 328 6.86 -7.92 -29.13
CA ALA A 328 7.97 -7.22 -29.78
C ALA A 328 7.62 -5.75 -30.13
N GLU A 329 6.41 -5.50 -30.63
CA GLU A 329 5.91 -4.14 -30.91
C GLU A 329 5.92 -3.25 -29.65
N ILE A 330 5.46 -3.79 -28.53
CA ILE A 330 5.37 -3.05 -27.27
C ILE A 330 6.77 -2.83 -26.67
N VAL A 331 7.56 -3.90 -26.53
CA VAL A 331 8.85 -3.89 -25.84
C VAL A 331 9.92 -3.11 -26.61
N TYR A 332 9.97 -3.23 -27.94
CA TYR A 332 10.99 -2.56 -28.76
C TYR A 332 10.49 -1.30 -29.47
N GLY A 333 9.18 -1.07 -29.50
CA GLY A 333 8.56 0.11 -30.11
C GLY A 333 7.98 1.08 -29.09
N LYS A 334 6.84 0.74 -28.50
CA LYS A 334 6.04 1.68 -27.68
C LYS A 334 6.74 2.08 -26.37
N ILE A 335 7.32 1.12 -25.64
CA ILE A 335 8.00 1.40 -24.37
C ILE A 335 9.20 2.34 -24.56
N PRO A 336 10.13 2.09 -25.51
CA PRO A 336 11.26 3.01 -25.76
C PRO A 336 10.84 4.40 -26.23
N LEU A 337 9.74 4.53 -27.00
CA LEU A 337 9.21 5.83 -27.41
C LEU A 337 8.68 6.61 -26.20
N ASN A 338 7.88 5.97 -25.35
CA ASN A 338 7.35 6.58 -24.14
C ASN A 338 8.46 6.97 -23.16
N GLU A 339 9.49 6.14 -23.02
CA GLU A 339 10.67 6.45 -22.20
C GLU A 339 11.44 7.68 -22.73
N LYS A 340 11.59 7.81 -24.05
CA LYS A 340 12.19 9.01 -24.65
C LYS A 340 11.37 10.27 -24.39
N GLU A 341 10.04 10.20 -24.43
CA GLU A 341 9.17 11.33 -24.10
C GLU A 341 9.28 11.70 -22.62
N MET A 342 9.26 10.71 -21.74
CA MET A 342 9.44 10.91 -20.31
C MET A 342 10.79 11.58 -20.00
N GLN A 343 11.88 11.11 -20.62
CA GLN A 343 13.20 11.74 -20.47
C GLN A 343 13.24 13.20 -20.98
N LYS A 344 12.49 13.54 -22.03
CA LYS A 344 12.38 14.93 -22.51
C LYS A 344 11.65 15.80 -21.48
N ALA A 345 10.52 15.32 -20.94
CA ALA A 345 9.76 16.02 -19.91
C ALA A 345 10.59 16.22 -18.63
N SER A 346 11.29 15.20 -18.15
CA SER A 346 12.20 15.31 -17.00
C SER A 346 13.34 16.31 -17.24
N LYS A 347 13.95 16.32 -18.44
CA LYS A 347 14.98 17.33 -18.79
C LYS A 347 14.43 18.75 -18.83
N LYS A 348 13.18 18.93 -19.27
CA LYS A 348 12.49 20.22 -19.27
C LYS A 348 12.23 20.70 -17.85
N LEU A 349 11.76 19.81 -16.97
CA LEU A 349 11.55 20.10 -15.55
C LEU A 349 12.86 20.53 -14.88
N LEU A 350 13.93 19.75 -15.09
CA LEU A 350 15.23 20.02 -14.49
C LEU A 350 15.84 21.36 -14.94
N ARG A 351 15.52 21.84 -16.14
CA ARG A 351 15.94 23.17 -16.62
C ARG A 351 15.18 24.30 -15.93
N ILE A 352 13.90 24.09 -15.63
CA ILE A 352 13.05 25.09 -14.96
C ILE A 352 13.40 25.19 -13.47
N GLN A 353 13.74 24.07 -12.84
CA GLN A 353 14.07 23.99 -11.41
C GLN A 353 15.50 24.45 -11.05
N ARG A 354 16.35 24.87 -12.01
CA ARG A 354 17.77 25.21 -11.76
C ARG A 354 17.98 26.37 -10.79
N ASP A 355 17.17 27.42 -10.92
CA ASP A 355 17.37 28.66 -10.15
C ASP A 355 16.52 28.68 -8.87
N HIS A 356 15.37 27.99 -8.86
CA HIS A 356 14.53 27.81 -7.68
C HIS A 356 13.56 26.65 -7.88
N ARG A 357 13.56 25.66 -6.97
CA ARG A 357 12.65 24.50 -7.01
C ARG A 357 11.44 24.81 -6.12
N ILE A 358 10.26 25.01 -6.72
CA ILE A 358 9.02 25.28 -5.95
C ILE A 358 8.41 23.96 -5.49
N LEU A 359 8.30 23.00 -6.40
CA LEU A 359 7.74 21.69 -6.12
C LEU A 359 8.86 20.65 -6.01
N ARG A 360 8.88 19.95 -4.87
CA ARG A 360 9.74 18.77 -4.66
C ARG A 360 8.90 17.52 -4.90
N GLU A 361 9.32 16.69 -5.84
CA GLU A 361 8.63 15.44 -6.19
C GLU A 361 9.23 14.20 -5.51
N GLU A 362 10.27 14.38 -4.69
CA GLU A 362 11.02 13.31 -4.03
C GLU A 362 10.72 13.28 -2.54
N VAL A 363 10.33 12.11 -2.03
CA VAL A 363 10.26 11.79 -0.61
C VAL A 363 11.68 11.53 -0.11
N ASN A 364 12.09 12.28 0.91
CA ASN A 364 13.40 12.12 1.56
C ASN A 364 13.28 11.59 3.00
N ASP A 365 14.42 11.36 3.60
CA ASP A 365 14.60 11.01 5.01
C ASP A 365 13.90 12.00 5.98
N GLU A 366 13.96 13.31 5.71
CA GLU A 366 13.27 14.31 6.53
C GLU A 366 11.75 14.12 6.52
N ASP A 367 11.15 13.72 5.40
CA ASP A 367 9.71 13.48 5.30
C ASP A 367 9.30 12.28 6.14
N ILE A 368 10.09 11.22 6.11
CA ILE A 368 9.91 10.06 6.97
C ILE A 368 10.02 10.48 8.43
N ALA A 369 11.04 11.25 8.80
CA ALA A 369 11.21 11.73 10.17
C ALA A 369 10.03 12.59 10.64
N LYS A 370 9.44 13.42 9.77
CA LYS A 370 8.22 14.19 10.07
C LYS A 370 7.03 13.27 10.36
N VAL A 371 6.85 12.20 9.59
CA VAL A 371 5.77 11.22 9.83
C VAL A 371 5.99 10.48 11.15
N VAL A 372 7.21 10.00 11.41
CA VAL A 372 7.56 9.33 12.66
C VAL A 372 7.36 10.26 13.86
N ALA A 373 7.74 11.53 13.74
CA ALA A 373 7.53 12.55 14.77
C ALA A 373 6.04 12.75 15.07
N LYS A 374 5.19 12.77 14.04
CA LYS A 374 3.72 12.88 14.20
C LYS A 374 3.13 11.65 14.90
N TRP A 375 3.64 10.45 14.62
CA TRP A 375 3.14 9.20 15.22
C TRP A 375 3.59 9.01 16.67
N THR A 376 4.82 9.40 16.97
CA THR A 376 5.49 9.08 18.24
C THR A 376 5.57 10.27 19.20
N GLY A 377 5.36 11.50 18.71
CA GLY A 377 5.53 12.74 19.46
C GLY A 377 6.99 13.16 19.66
N VAL A 378 7.97 12.41 19.14
CA VAL A 378 9.39 12.72 19.28
C VAL A 378 9.79 13.78 18.24
N PRO A 379 10.49 14.87 18.62
CA PRO A 379 10.88 15.92 17.67
C PRO A 379 11.84 15.44 16.58
N VAL A 380 11.65 15.91 15.34
CA VAL A 380 12.48 15.59 14.17
C VAL A 380 13.95 15.92 14.40
N THR A 381 14.25 17.05 15.04
CA THR A 381 15.63 17.49 15.31
C THR A 381 16.42 16.46 16.12
N ARG A 382 15.79 15.84 17.13
CA ARG A 382 16.42 14.78 17.93
C ARG A 382 16.68 13.51 17.11
N MET A 383 15.82 13.18 16.15
CA MET A 383 16.01 12.00 15.30
C MET A 383 17.18 12.18 14.34
N LEU A 384 17.27 13.34 13.69
CA LEU A 384 18.32 13.63 12.70
C LEU A 384 19.71 13.82 13.33
N GLU A 385 19.79 14.45 14.51
CA GLU A 385 21.04 14.58 15.29
C GLU A 385 21.62 13.21 15.70
N GLU A 386 20.75 12.25 16.02
CA GLU A 386 21.17 10.91 16.42
C GLU A 386 21.59 10.01 15.24
N GLU A 387 21.08 10.26 14.02
CA GLU A 387 21.56 9.56 12.81
C GLU A 387 22.91 10.12 12.34
N THR A 388 23.08 11.44 12.35
CA THR A 388 24.33 12.09 11.95
C THR A 388 25.50 11.75 12.88
N SER A 389 25.25 11.62 14.19
CA SER A 389 26.27 11.22 15.18
C SER A 389 26.71 9.75 15.10
N LYS A 390 25.99 8.88 14.36
CA LYS A 390 26.41 7.48 14.12
C LYS A 390 27.23 7.29 12.85
N LEU A 391 27.15 8.25 11.92
CA LEU A 391 27.88 8.24 10.64
C LEU A 391 29.24 8.95 10.75
N ALA A 392 29.46 9.74 11.81
CA ALA A 392 30.73 10.34 12.20
C ALA A 392 31.50 9.41 13.15
#